data_AF-A0A9P6Z100-F1
#
_entry.id   AF-A0A9P6Z100-F1
#
_cell.length_a   1.000
_cell.length_b   1.000
_cell.length_c   1.000
_cell.angle_alpha   90.00
_cell.angle_beta   90.00
_cell.angle_gamma   90.00
#
_symmetry.space_group_name_H-M   'P 1'
#
loop_
_entity.id
_entity.type
_entity.pdbx_description
1 polymer ?
#
loop_
_entity_poly.entity_id
_entity_poly.type
_entity_poly.pdbx_seq_one_letter_code
_entity_poly.pdbx_strand_id
1 'polypeptide(L)'
;MPRREKEERNASREGHYKTTRKKNENHKEEKENMKEEESKKTEKRIHKKKSYRKITENLEFFPSDAYLSLSGLRIDQFALTEDPFVLPQMRSLRQERDGDHYHITVINHLEVRQLTPALVPSDEIPKKRKHPIALKALSEKITCQFGHAQGWEPPVDLGLGRCTSKDHAATSYFRVIYWPFGQMIRKTFELDFTNFHITCGFFPKDVHEYKGPGSLVCLAEGQLCSLEQAELLVSVASHYKHDFIFLNKLRDTCQRHGYTQQLNELRPWMNSNG
;
A
#
# COMPACT_ATOMS: atom_id res chain seq x y z
N MET A 1 63.07 36.03 45.70
CA MET A 1 63.39 34.62 45.32
C MET A 1 62.57 33.70 46.23
N PRO A 2 62.09 32.52 45.77
CA PRO A 2 62.47 31.83 44.54
C PRO A 2 61.24 31.49 43.65
N ARG A 3 61.11 32.01 42.43
CA ARG A 3 61.59 31.41 41.15
C ARG A 3 61.45 29.88 40.93
N ARG A 4 61.03 29.07 41.91
CA ARG A 4 60.78 27.63 41.72
C ARG A 4 59.30 27.24 41.58
N GLU A 5 58.36 28.08 42.02
CA GLU A 5 56.92 27.73 41.95
C GLU A 5 56.25 28.03 40.60
N LYS A 6 56.96 28.66 39.64
CA LYS A 6 56.40 28.99 38.33
C LYS A 6 56.64 27.95 37.23
N GLU A 7 57.55 27.00 37.42
CA GLU A 7 57.85 25.98 36.39
C GLU A 7 56.97 24.73 36.52
N GLU A 8 56.48 24.38 37.72
CA GLU A 8 55.60 23.19 37.90
C GLU A 8 54.16 23.41 37.44
N ARG A 9 53.67 24.65 37.32
CA ARG A 9 52.30 24.93 36.83
C ARG A 9 52.15 24.85 35.31
N ASN A 10 53.24 24.90 34.55
CA ASN A 10 53.17 24.80 33.08
C ASN A 10 53.28 23.34 32.58
N ALA A 11 53.94 22.44 33.31
CA ALA A 11 54.03 21.02 32.93
C ALA A 11 52.70 20.26 33.12
N SER A 12 51.85 20.69 34.06
CA SER A 12 50.56 20.03 34.34
C SER A 12 49.46 20.38 33.32
N ARG A 13 49.57 21.51 32.61
CA ARG A 13 48.58 21.95 31.61
C ARG A 13 48.76 21.33 30.22
N GLU A 14 49.97 20.93 29.84
CA GLU A 14 50.20 20.27 28.53
C GLU A 14 49.79 18.79 28.53
N GLY A 15 49.76 18.13 29.69
CA GLY A 15 49.29 16.75 29.83
C GLY A 15 47.77 16.60 29.59
N HIS A 16 46.98 17.59 30.01
CA HIS A 16 45.51 17.53 29.92
C HIS A 16 44.94 17.89 28.55
N TYR A 17 45.65 18.67 27.72
CA TYR A 17 45.22 18.97 26.34
C TYR A 17 45.47 17.80 25.36
N LYS A 18 46.46 16.94 25.63
CA LYS A 18 46.74 15.76 24.78
C LYS A 18 45.76 14.61 25.01
N THR A 19 45.17 14.48 26.20
CA THR A 19 44.22 13.39 26.50
C THR A 19 42.82 13.64 25.94
N THR A 20 42.35 14.89 25.90
CA THR A 20 41.04 15.26 25.33
C THR A 20 41.01 15.21 23.80
N ARG A 21 42.12 15.53 23.13
CA ARG A 21 42.22 15.45 21.66
C ARG A 21 42.15 14.00 21.14
N LYS A 22 42.85 13.06 21.81
CA LYS A 22 42.76 11.63 21.51
C LYS A 22 41.37 11.03 21.76
N LYS A 23 40.65 11.48 22.80
CA LYS A 23 39.27 11.02 23.05
C LYS A 23 38.29 11.47 21.96
N ASN A 24 38.45 12.67 21.40
CA ASN A 24 37.59 13.16 20.33
C ASN A 24 37.87 12.52 18.97
N GLU A 25 39.11 12.14 18.69
CA GLU A 25 39.47 11.40 17.47
C GLU A 25 38.89 9.97 17.49
N ASN A 26 39.03 9.24 18.60
CA ASN A 26 38.42 7.90 18.75
C ASN A 26 36.88 7.93 18.63
N HIS A 27 36.22 8.98 19.15
CA HIS A 27 34.76 9.06 19.10
C HIS A 27 34.23 9.39 17.69
N LYS A 28 35.06 10.03 16.84
CA LYS A 28 34.73 10.29 15.44
C LYS A 28 34.90 9.03 14.59
N GLU A 29 35.96 8.27 14.84
CA GLU A 29 36.25 7.02 14.14
C GLU A 29 35.22 5.92 14.45
N GLU A 30 34.74 5.83 15.71
CA GLU A 30 33.62 4.95 16.08
C GLU A 30 32.30 5.33 15.39
N LYS A 31 32.03 6.62 15.20
CA LYS A 31 30.81 7.09 14.50
C LYS A 31 30.87 6.84 12.99
N GLU A 32 32.05 6.95 12.38
CA GLU A 32 32.24 6.61 10.96
C GLU A 32 32.12 5.10 10.75
N ASN A 33 32.71 4.27 11.62
CA ASN A 33 32.57 2.81 11.57
C ASN A 33 31.13 2.33 11.79
N MET A 34 30.37 2.94 12.70
CA MET A 34 28.94 2.63 12.88
C MET A 34 28.10 2.97 11.63
N LYS A 35 28.37 4.12 10.99
CA LYS A 35 27.68 4.51 9.75
C LYS A 35 28.02 3.56 8.60
N GLU A 36 29.27 3.11 8.49
CA GLU A 36 29.69 2.17 7.46
C GLU A 36 29.10 0.77 7.68
N GLU A 37 29.00 0.30 8.93
CA GLU A 37 28.34 -0.96 9.26
C GLU A 37 26.82 -0.91 9.00
N GLU A 38 26.14 0.20 9.34
CA GLU A 38 24.72 0.38 9.04
C GLU A 38 24.48 0.43 7.52
N SER A 39 25.34 1.12 6.77
CA SER A 39 25.31 1.13 5.30
C SER A 39 25.46 -0.28 4.72
N LYS A 40 26.47 -1.04 5.15
CA LYS A 40 26.72 -2.43 4.70
C LYS A 40 25.60 -3.41 5.11
N LYS A 41 24.99 -3.24 6.28
CA LYS A 41 23.82 -4.04 6.73
C LYS A 41 22.57 -3.70 5.91
N THR A 42 22.41 -2.45 5.50
CA THR A 42 21.31 -1.98 4.65
C THR A 42 21.46 -2.52 3.23
N GLU A 43 22.66 -2.45 2.64
CA GLU A 43 22.96 -3.02 1.32
C GLU A 43 22.74 -4.55 1.27
N LYS A 44 23.18 -5.29 2.30
CA LYS A 44 22.94 -6.74 2.39
C LYS A 44 21.45 -7.09 2.52
N ARG A 45 20.65 -6.27 3.21
CA ARG A 45 19.19 -6.44 3.29
C ARG A 45 18.51 -6.15 1.95
N ILE A 46 18.98 -5.14 1.21
CA ILE A 46 18.48 -4.81 -0.13
C ILE A 46 18.81 -5.94 -1.12
N HIS A 47 20.03 -6.48 -1.09
CA HIS A 47 20.43 -7.57 -1.98
C HIS A 47 19.71 -8.90 -1.69
N LYS A 48 19.39 -9.21 -0.42
CA LYS A 48 18.69 -10.46 -0.08
C LYS A 48 17.20 -10.46 -0.47
N LYS A 49 16.59 -9.28 -0.70
CA LYS A 49 15.21 -9.16 -1.20
C LYS A 49 15.10 -9.08 -2.73
N LYS A 50 16.20 -8.83 -3.46
CA LYS A 50 16.26 -8.92 -4.93
C LYS A 50 16.42 -10.37 -5.42
N SER A 51 15.73 -11.31 -4.79
CA SER A 51 15.47 -12.61 -5.42
C SER A 51 14.48 -12.31 -6.54
N TYR A 52 15.01 -12.06 -7.74
CA TYR A 52 14.26 -11.88 -8.98
C TYR A 52 13.20 -12.99 -9.08
N ARG A 53 11.97 -12.72 -8.63
CA ARG A 53 10.83 -13.52 -9.02
C ARG A 53 10.77 -13.35 -10.53
N LYS A 54 10.94 -14.46 -11.24
CA LYS A 54 10.71 -14.54 -12.67
C LYS A 54 9.33 -13.92 -12.89
N ILE A 55 9.27 -12.77 -13.54
CA ILE A 55 8.01 -12.06 -13.78
C ILE A 55 7.19 -12.99 -14.65
N THR A 56 6.28 -13.75 -14.03
CA THR A 56 5.31 -14.54 -14.76
C THR A 56 4.16 -13.60 -15.10
N GLU A 57 3.59 -13.74 -16.29
CA GLU A 57 2.40 -12.97 -16.70
C GLU A 57 1.20 -13.20 -15.75
N ASN A 58 1.32 -14.21 -14.89
CA ASN A 58 0.23 -14.72 -14.10
C ASN A 58 0.09 -14.00 -12.76
N LEU A 59 -1.14 -14.02 -12.25
CA LEU A 59 -1.44 -13.56 -10.90
C LEU A 59 -0.78 -14.48 -9.86
N GLU A 60 -0.23 -13.86 -8.82
CA GLU A 60 0.37 -14.53 -7.68
C GLU A 60 -0.36 -14.10 -6.41
N PHE A 61 -0.87 -15.07 -5.65
CA PHE A 61 -1.44 -14.83 -4.33
C PHE A 61 -0.46 -15.32 -3.26
N PHE A 62 -0.11 -14.45 -2.32
CA PHE A 62 0.90 -14.78 -1.32
C PHE A 62 0.68 -14.04 0.00
N PRO A 63 1.14 -14.64 1.12
CA PRO A 63 1.22 -13.95 2.38
C PRO A 63 2.42 -12.99 2.39
N SER A 64 2.15 -11.73 2.76
CA SER A 64 3.16 -10.77 3.21
C SER A 64 3.43 -10.98 4.71
N ASP A 65 4.26 -10.14 5.34
CA ASP A 65 4.52 -10.22 6.78
C ASP A 65 3.28 -9.88 7.62
N ALA A 66 2.35 -9.10 7.07
CA ALA A 66 1.21 -8.55 7.81
C ALA A 66 -0.17 -8.86 7.19
N TYR A 67 -0.26 -9.14 5.90
CA TYR A 67 -1.53 -9.23 5.16
C TYR A 67 -1.45 -10.27 4.03
N LEU A 68 -2.59 -10.58 3.41
CA LEU A 68 -2.64 -11.39 2.19
C LEU A 68 -2.87 -10.50 0.97
N SER A 69 -2.10 -10.73 -0.08
CA SER A 69 -2.10 -9.90 -1.27
C SER A 69 -2.09 -10.69 -2.58
N LEU A 70 -2.65 -10.05 -3.60
CA LEU A 70 -2.54 -10.44 -5.00
C LEU A 70 -1.52 -9.52 -5.69
N SER A 71 -0.55 -10.09 -6.39
CA SER A 71 0.39 -9.38 -7.27
C SER A 71 0.48 -10.08 -8.63
N GLY A 72 1.37 -9.61 -9.50
CA GLY A 72 1.66 -10.20 -10.80
C GLY A 72 1.78 -9.13 -11.87
N LEU A 73 2.23 -9.51 -13.06
CA LEU A 73 2.50 -8.56 -14.14
C LEU A 73 1.30 -7.68 -14.47
N ARG A 74 0.09 -8.24 -14.46
CA ARG A 74 -1.14 -7.47 -14.72
C ARG A 74 -1.41 -6.38 -13.67
N ILE A 75 -1.11 -6.66 -12.40
CA ILE A 75 -1.25 -5.69 -11.30
C ILE A 75 -0.21 -4.57 -11.45
N ASP A 76 1.01 -4.94 -11.81
CA ASP A 76 2.08 -3.97 -12.09
C ASP A 76 1.72 -3.10 -13.30
N GLN A 77 1.18 -3.67 -14.39
CA GLN A 77 0.71 -2.94 -15.57
C GLN A 77 -0.36 -1.90 -15.24
N PHE A 78 -1.36 -2.25 -14.43
CA PHE A 78 -2.37 -1.30 -13.98
C PHE A 78 -1.74 -0.10 -13.26
N ALA A 79 -0.82 -0.35 -12.32
CA ALA A 79 -0.21 0.71 -11.54
C ALA A 79 0.84 1.55 -12.28
N LEU A 80 1.49 0.94 -13.27
CA LEU A 80 2.47 1.58 -14.15
C LEU A 80 1.83 2.32 -15.32
N THR A 81 0.50 2.25 -15.47
CA THR A 81 -0.22 3.11 -16.40
C THR A 81 0.17 4.57 -16.15
N GLU A 82 0.58 5.24 -17.21
CA GLU A 82 0.98 6.65 -17.14
C GLU A 82 -0.27 7.50 -16.93
N ASP A 83 -0.22 8.31 -15.88
CA ASP A 83 -1.28 9.21 -15.49
C ASP A 83 -0.64 10.55 -15.14
N PRO A 84 -1.04 11.68 -15.79
CA PRO A 84 -0.39 12.98 -15.60
C PRO A 84 -0.52 13.52 -14.16
N PHE A 85 -1.47 12.99 -13.39
CA PHE A 85 -1.68 13.36 -11.99
C PHE A 85 -0.69 12.71 -11.01
N VAL A 86 -0.07 11.59 -11.40
CA VAL A 86 0.83 10.82 -10.52
C VAL A 86 2.27 11.21 -10.80
N LEU A 87 2.74 12.24 -10.10
CA LEU A 87 4.07 12.80 -10.28
C LEU A 87 5.18 11.78 -9.93
N PRO A 88 6.37 11.86 -10.57
CA PRO A 88 7.49 10.96 -10.28
C PRO A 88 7.86 10.89 -8.79
N GLN A 89 7.89 12.03 -8.10
CA GLN A 89 8.18 12.09 -6.66
C GLN A 89 7.19 11.26 -5.82
N MET A 90 5.90 11.25 -6.19
CA MET A 90 4.88 10.47 -5.51
C MET A 90 5.11 8.96 -5.69
N ARG A 91 5.53 8.55 -6.89
CA ARG A 91 5.90 7.15 -7.19
C ARG A 91 7.14 6.73 -6.40
N SER A 92 8.14 7.61 -6.31
CA SER A 92 9.34 7.36 -5.51
C SER A 92 9.02 7.16 -4.02
N LEU A 93 8.17 7.99 -3.43
CA LEU A 93 7.73 7.81 -2.02
C LEU A 93 7.01 6.48 -1.80
N ARG A 94 6.18 6.07 -2.76
CA ARG A 94 5.54 4.76 -2.74
C ARG A 94 6.56 3.62 -2.86
N GLN A 95 7.52 3.74 -3.77
CA GLN A 95 8.55 2.72 -3.98
C GLN A 95 9.45 2.58 -2.75
N GLU A 96 9.77 3.67 -2.06
CA GLU A 96 10.50 3.63 -0.78
C GLU A 96 9.72 2.85 0.30
N ARG A 97 8.39 3.05 0.37
CA ARG A 97 7.52 2.37 1.33
C ARG A 97 7.31 0.89 1.01
N ASP A 98 6.98 0.58 -0.25
CA ASP A 98 6.44 -0.73 -0.66
C ASP A 98 7.45 -1.59 -1.43
N GLY A 99 8.56 -1.01 -1.89
CA GLY A 99 9.49 -1.63 -2.83
C GLY A 99 9.01 -1.57 -4.29
N ASP A 100 9.58 -2.44 -5.12
CA ASP A 100 9.44 -2.40 -6.58
C ASP A 100 8.12 -3.02 -7.11
N HIS A 101 7.36 -3.72 -6.26
CA HIS A 101 6.20 -4.50 -6.68
C HIS A 101 4.87 -3.83 -6.32
N TYR A 102 3.85 -4.02 -7.15
CA TYR A 102 2.48 -3.61 -6.88
C TYR A 102 1.62 -4.77 -6.41
N HIS A 103 0.62 -4.45 -5.60
CA HIS A 103 -0.24 -5.44 -4.99
C HIS A 103 -1.62 -4.88 -4.69
N ILE A 104 -2.61 -5.78 -4.68
CA ILE A 104 -3.94 -5.56 -4.11
C ILE A 104 -3.95 -6.26 -2.75
N THR A 105 -4.31 -5.55 -1.69
CA THR A 105 -4.54 -6.17 -0.39
C THR A 105 -5.91 -6.85 -0.39
N VAL A 106 -5.92 -8.18 -0.22
CA VAL A 106 -7.16 -8.99 -0.24
C VAL A 106 -7.73 -9.13 1.17
N ILE A 107 -6.87 -9.42 2.14
CA ILE A 107 -7.19 -9.47 3.57
C ILE A 107 -6.13 -8.66 4.32
N ASN A 108 -6.54 -7.58 4.99
CA ASN A 108 -5.63 -6.67 5.67
C ASN A 108 -5.19 -7.20 7.05
N HIS A 109 -4.21 -6.55 7.67
CA HIS A 109 -3.62 -7.01 8.92
C HIS A 109 -4.57 -7.03 10.12
N LEU A 110 -5.58 -6.14 10.16
CA LEU A 110 -6.60 -6.13 11.21
C LEU A 110 -7.56 -7.30 11.04
N GLU A 111 -7.95 -7.60 9.81
CA GLU A 111 -8.81 -8.75 9.47
C GLU A 111 -8.11 -10.07 9.77
N VAL A 112 -6.82 -10.21 9.42
CA VAL A 112 -6.03 -11.39 9.81
C VAL A 112 -6.00 -11.54 11.34
N ARG A 113 -5.81 -10.45 12.07
CA ARG A 113 -5.81 -10.47 13.54
C ARG A 113 -7.17 -10.88 14.10
N GLN A 114 -8.27 -10.43 13.50
CA GLN A 114 -9.64 -10.85 13.86
C GLN A 114 -9.85 -12.35 13.65
N LEU A 115 -9.33 -12.92 12.55
CA LEU A 115 -9.48 -14.34 12.21
C LEU A 115 -8.50 -15.26 12.99
N THR A 116 -7.42 -14.71 13.53
CA THR A 116 -6.35 -15.46 14.18
C THR A 116 -6.82 -16.38 15.32
N PRO A 117 -7.71 -15.99 16.25
CA PRO A 117 -8.15 -16.85 17.34
C PRO A 117 -8.84 -18.14 16.86
N ALA A 118 -9.63 -18.06 15.78
CA ALA A 118 -10.32 -19.21 15.22
C ALA A 118 -9.37 -20.18 14.48
N LEU A 119 -8.34 -19.64 13.83
CA LEU A 119 -7.36 -20.41 13.06
C LEU A 119 -6.24 -21.00 13.92
N VAL A 120 -5.89 -20.33 15.00
CA VAL A 120 -4.77 -20.68 15.89
C VAL A 120 -5.23 -20.61 17.35
N PRO A 121 -6.08 -21.55 17.79
CA PRO A 121 -6.73 -21.49 19.10
C PRO A 121 -5.78 -21.78 20.27
N SER A 122 -4.65 -22.47 20.03
CA SER A 122 -3.73 -22.87 21.10
C SER A 122 -3.08 -21.67 21.80
N ASP A 123 -3.18 -21.62 23.13
CA ASP A 123 -2.52 -20.63 23.97
C ASP A 123 -1.03 -20.92 24.22
N GLU A 124 -0.58 -22.13 23.89
CA GLU A 124 0.83 -22.51 23.97
C GLU A 124 1.68 -21.80 22.90
N ILE A 125 1.05 -21.34 21.81
CA ILE A 125 1.74 -20.63 20.74
C ILE A 125 1.96 -19.17 21.16
N PRO A 126 3.23 -18.68 21.19
CA PRO A 126 3.51 -17.29 21.52
C PRO A 126 2.77 -16.33 20.60
N LYS A 127 2.20 -15.25 21.15
CA LYS A 127 1.41 -14.24 20.38
C LYS A 127 2.10 -13.76 19.11
N LYS A 128 3.42 -13.55 19.15
CA LYS A 128 4.24 -13.12 17.99
C LYS A 128 4.30 -14.14 16.85
N ARG A 129 4.08 -15.44 17.15
CA ARG A 129 4.05 -16.52 16.15
C ARG A 129 2.65 -16.82 15.63
N LYS A 130 1.59 -16.43 16.34
CA LYS A 130 0.21 -16.67 15.92
C LYS A 130 -0.11 -16.01 14.57
N HIS A 131 0.34 -14.76 14.35
CA HIS A 131 0.02 -14.01 13.13
C HIS A 131 0.61 -14.64 11.84
N PRO A 132 1.92 -14.98 11.75
CA PRO A 132 2.45 -15.69 10.58
C PRO A 132 1.79 -17.06 10.33
N ILE A 133 1.44 -17.80 11.40
CA ILE A 133 0.74 -19.08 11.28
C ILE A 133 -0.66 -18.87 10.70
N ALA A 134 -1.40 -17.87 11.19
CA ALA A 134 -2.73 -17.53 10.68
C ALA A 134 -2.69 -17.11 9.20
N LEU A 135 -1.70 -16.28 8.80
CA LEU A 135 -1.51 -15.91 7.39
C LEU A 135 -1.28 -17.13 6.50
N LYS A 136 -0.42 -18.05 6.93
CA LYS A 136 -0.15 -19.30 6.20
C LYS A 136 -1.42 -20.15 6.08
N ALA A 137 -2.12 -20.35 7.19
CA ALA A 137 -3.36 -21.13 7.23
C ALA A 137 -4.46 -20.52 6.34
N LEU A 138 -4.63 -19.20 6.34
CA LEU A 138 -5.56 -18.51 5.45
C LEU A 138 -5.15 -18.70 3.98
N SER A 139 -3.87 -18.51 3.65
CA SER A 139 -3.37 -18.68 2.29
C SER A 139 -3.60 -20.11 1.79
N GLU A 140 -3.26 -21.12 2.61
CA GLU A 140 -3.48 -22.53 2.30
C GLU A 140 -4.96 -22.83 2.10
N LYS A 141 -5.84 -22.34 3.00
CA LYS A 141 -7.30 -22.54 2.87
C LYS A 141 -7.86 -21.91 1.58
N ILE A 142 -7.43 -20.70 1.23
CA ILE A 142 -7.82 -20.03 -0.02
C ILE A 142 -7.37 -20.85 -1.22
N THR A 143 -6.10 -21.27 -1.27
CA THR A 143 -5.58 -22.08 -2.38
C THR A 143 -6.24 -23.44 -2.49
N CYS A 144 -6.53 -24.11 -1.36
CA CYS A 144 -7.26 -25.38 -1.37
C CYS A 144 -8.69 -25.25 -1.90
N GLN A 145 -9.37 -24.15 -1.58
CA GLN A 145 -10.77 -23.95 -1.96
C GLN A 145 -10.94 -23.40 -3.39
N PHE A 146 -10.05 -22.50 -3.81
CA PHE A 146 -10.18 -21.75 -5.05
C PHE A 146 -9.11 -22.08 -6.09
N GLY A 147 -8.21 -23.01 -5.79
CA GLY A 147 -7.05 -23.30 -6.64
C GLY A 147 -6.00 -22.19 -6.59
N HIS A 148 -5.03 -22.26 -7.50
CA HIS A 148 -3.96 -21.29 -7.60
C HIS A 148 -4.38 -20.02 -8.35
N ALA A 149 -3.77 -18.89 -8.01
CA ALA A 149 -4.13 -17.57 -8.51
C ALA A 149 -4.03 -17.41 -10.03
N GLN A 150 -3.21 -18.23 -10.69
CA GLN A 150 -3.08 -18.22 -12.15
C GLN A 150 -4.36 -18.63 -12.88
N GLY A 151 -5.28 -19.35 -12.21
CA GLY A 151 -6.58 -19.74 -12.77
C GLY A 151 -7.75 -18.85 -12.33
N TRP A 152 -7.50 -17.79 -11.55
CA TRP A 152 -8.57 -16.93 -11.05
C TRP A 152 -9.03 -15.93 -12.10
N GLU A 153 -10.27 -15.47 -11.96
CA GLU A 153 -10.78 -14.33 -12.73
C GLU A 153 -9.90 -13.11 -12.47
N PRO A 154 -9.40 -12.44 -13.52
CA PRO A 154 -8.49 -11.33 -13.34
C PRO A 154 -9.23 -10.06 -12.86
N PRO A 155 -8.58 -9.23 -12.03
CA PRO A 155 -9.13 -7.94 -11.67
C PRO A 155 -9.29 -7.01 -12.89
N VAL A 156 -10.27 -6.12 -12.79
CA VAL A 156 -10.56 -5.07 -13.77
C VAL A 156 -10.18 -3.72 -13.19
N ASP A 157 -9.37 -2.98 -13.93
CA ASP A 157 -8.98 -1.62 -13.57
C ASP A 157 -10.08 -0.64 -13.98
N LEU A 158 -10.69 0.04 -13.01
CA LEU A 158 -11.74 1.03 -13.24
C LEU A 158 -11.18 2.43 -13.54
N GLY A 159 -9.87 2.64 -13.35
CA GLY A 159 -9.23 3.93 -13.56
C GLY A 159 -8.52 4.48 -12.33
N LEU A 160 -7.93 5.65 -12.51
CA LEU A 160 -7.22 6.37 -11.46
C LEU A 160 -8.21 6.97 -10.46
N GLY A 161 -8.08 6.60 -9.19
CA GLY A 161 -8.68 7.23 -8.03
C GLY A 161 -7.74 8.23 -7.37
N ARG A 162 -8.34 9.25 -6.74
CA ARG A 162 -7.65 10.26 -5.94
C ARG A 162 -8.36 10.46 -4.61
N CYS A 163 -7.60 10.46 -3.53
CA CYS A 163 -8.07 10.84 -2.22
C CYS A 163 -7.14 11.89 -1.61
N THR A 164 -7.72 12.90 -0.99
CA THR A 164 -7.00 13.98 -0.31
C THR A 164 -7.47 14.01 1.13
N SER A 165 -6.55 14.17 2.08
CA SER A 165 -6.90 14.25 3.50
C SER A 165 -7.82 15.44 3.78
N LYS A 166 -8.60 15.35 4.85
CA LYS A 166 -9.54 16.43 5.25
C LYS A 166 -8.91 17.81 5.40
N ASP A 167 -7.65 17.89 5.81
CA ASP A 167 -6.88 19.13 5.98
C ASP A 167 -6.12 19.54 4.70
N HIS A 168 -6.30 18.80 3.61
CA HIS A 168 -5.59 18.95 2.33
C HIS A 168 -4.06 18.86 2.44
N ALA A 169 -3.52 18.35 3.55
CA ALA A 169 -2.08 18.23 3.76
C ALA A 169 -1.48 17.01 3.05
N ALA A 170 -2.29 16.03 2.66
CA ALA A 170 -1.84 14.81 1.99
C ALA A 170 -2.77 14.38 0.86
N THR A 171 -2.22 13.76 -0.18
CA THR A 171 -2.96 13.20 -1.31
C THR A 171 -2.38 11.85 -1.72
N SER A 172 -3.26 10.90 -2.02
CA SER A 172 -2.92 9.58 -2.56
C SER A 172 -3.60 9.35 -3.90
N TYR A 173 -2.86 8.73 -4.80
CA TYR A 173 -3.33 8.23 -6.09
C TYR A 173 -3.22 6.72 -6.14
N PHE A 174 -4.26 6.08 -6.67
CA PHE A 174 -4.38 4.63 -6.70
C PHE A 174 -5.23 4.19 -7.88
N ARG A 175 -5.02 2.99 -8.42
CA ARG A 175 -5.99 2.37 -9.35
C ARG A 175 -7.13 1.79 -8.53
N VAL A 176 -8.37 2.10 -8.90
CA VAL A 176 -9.56 1.47 -8.29
C VAL A 176 -9.80 0.15 -9.02
N ILE A 177 -9.88 -0.94 -8.28
CA ILE A 177 -9.97 -2.27 -8.85
C ILE A 177 -11.33 -2.89 -8.56
N TYR A 178 -12.03 -3.29 -9.63
CA TYR A 178 -13.18 -4.16 -9.54
C TYR A 178 -12.74 -5.62 -9.60
N TRP A 179 -13.09 -6.38 -8.56
CA TRP A 179 -12.73 -7.79 -8.48
C TRP A 179 -13.76 -8.61 -7.67
N PRO A 180 -14.86 -9.06 -8.29
CA PRO A 180 -15.90 -9.86 -7.63
C PRO A 180 -15.35 -11.13 -7.00
N PHE A 181 -14.42 -11.79 -7.68
CA PHE A 181 -13.77 -12.99 -7.16
C PHE A 181 -13.05 -12.72 -5.83
N GLY A 182 -12.37 -11.57 -5.70
CA GLY A 182 -11.78 -11.13 -4.43
C GLY A 182 -12.83 -10.94 -3.33
N GLN A 183 -14.01 -10.40 -3.65
CA GLN A 183 -15.11 -10.30 -2.69
C GLN A 183 -15.66 -11.67 -2.27
N MET A 184 -15.72 -12.63 -3.21
CA MET A 184 -16.13 -14.00 -2.91
C MET A 184 -15.14 -14.69 -1.96
N ILE A 185 -13.83 -14.49 -2.14
CA ILE A 185 -12.81 -14.94 -1.18
C ILE A 185 -13.11 -14.34 0.19
N ARG A 186 -13.29 -13.02 0.29
CA ARG A 186 -13.56 -12.34 1.56
C ARG A 186 -14.82 -12.86 2.26
N LYS A 187 -15.90 -13.05 1.50
CA LYS A 187 -17.17 -13.59 2.00
C LYS A 187 -17.03 -14.98 2.63
N THR A 188 -16.11 -15.81 2.13
CA THR A 188 -15.81 -17.14 2.70
C THR A 188 -15.27 -17.08 4.14
N PHE A 189 -14.69 -15.94 4.52
CA PHE A 189 -14.18 -15.67 5.86
C PHE A 189 -15.07 -14.71 6.65
N GLU A 190 -16.31 -14.48 6.19
CA GLU A 190 -17.26 -13.56 6.81
C GLU A 190 -16.69 -12.13 6.98
N LEU A 191 -15.78 -11.74 6.08
CA LEU A 191 -15.23 -10.40 6.05
C LEU A 191 -16.16 -9.47 5.28
N ASP A 192 -16.23 -8.22 5.74
CA ASP A 192 -17.02 -7.17 5.10
C ASP A 192 -16.55 -6.87 3.67
N PHE A 193 -17.40 -6.20 2.91
CA PHE A 193 -17.02 -5.66 1.61
C PHE A 193 -15.85 -4.68 1.76
N THR A 194 -14.93 -4.68 0.79
CA THR A 194 -13.84 -3.69 0.73
C THR A 194 -13.63 -3.16 -0.67
N ASN A 195 -13.08 -1.96 -0.79
CA ASN A 195 -12.68 -1.41 -2.08
C ASN A 195 -11.25 -1.81 -2.39
N PHE A 196 -11.07 -2.70 -3.37
CA PHE A 196 -9.75 -3.08 -3.84
C PHE A 196 -9.11 -1.93 -4.60
N HIS A 197 -7.83 -1.73 -4.34
CA HIS A 197 -7.06 -0.66 -4.98
C HIS A 197 -5.58 -1.04 -5.03
N ILE A 198 -4.85 -0.37 -5.93
CA ILE A 198 -3.40 -0.46 -6.04
C ILE A 198 -2.83 0.93 -5.83
N THR A 199 -1.95 1.11 -4.83
CA THR A 199 -1.35 2.43 -4.57
C THR A 199 -0.30 2.75 -5.64
N CYS A 200 -0.52 3.84 -6.38
CA CYS A 200 0.37 4.32 -7.44
C CYS A 200 1.38 5.36 -6.92
N GLY A 201 0.97 6.21 -5.99
CA GLY A 201 1.81 7.24 -5.41
C GLY A 201 1.06 8.07 -4.37
N PHE A 202 1.80 8.79 -3.53
CA PHE A 202 1.23 9.71 -2.55
C PHE A 202 2.20 10.83 -2.21
N PHE A 203 1.70 11.93 -1.65
CA PHE A 203 2.50 13.01 -1.11
C PHE A 203 1.78 13.77 0.02
N PRO A 204 2.46 14.15 1.11
CA PRO A 204 3.78 13.64 1.54
C PRO A 204 3.65 12.26 2.19
N LYS A 205 2.44 11.83 2.56
CA LYS A 205 2.13 10.54 3.19
C LYS A 205 0.87 9.95 2.57
N ASP A 206 0.68 8.64 2.73
CA ASP A 206 -0.52 7.97 2.26
C ASP A 206 -1.76 8.38 3.09
N VAL A 207 -2.87 8.58 2.40
CA VAL A 207 -4.19 8.83 2.97
C VAL A 207 -4.93 7.49 3.10
N HIS A 208 -5.37 7.14 4.31
CA HIS A 208 -6.06 5.88 4.62
C HIS A 208 -7.60 6.03 4.70
N GLU A 209 -8.14 7.01 3.97
CA GLU A 209 -9.59 7.24 3.88
C GLU A 209 -10.22 6.38 2.77
N TYR A 210 -11.46 6.71 2.36
CA TYR A 210 -12.18 5.96 1.33
C TYR A 210 -11.42 5.93 -0.02
N LYS A 211 -11.18 4.72 -0.54
CA LYS A 211 -10.50 4.43 -1.82
C LYS A 211 -11.34 3.59 -2.78
N GLY A 212 -12.65 3.88 -2.86
CA GLY A 212 -13.59 3.19 -3.75
C GLY A 212 -13.89 3.92 -5.07
N PRO A 213 -14.80 3.40 -5.90
CA PRO A 213 -15.11 3.96 -7.22
C PRO A 213 -15.58 5.42 -7.21
N GLY A 214 -16.18 5.90 -6.12
CA GLY A 214 -16.53 7.31 -5.94
C GLY A 214 -15.33 8.26 -5.85
N SER A 215 -14.11 7.73 -5.80
CA SER A 215 -12.86 8.51 -5.80
C SER A 215 -12.21 8.63 -7.19
N LEU A 216 -12.80 8.01 -8.23
CA LEU A 216 -12.28 8.05 -9.60
C LEU A 216 -12.15 9.50 -10.11
N VAL A 217 -11.01 9.80 -10.72
CA VAL A 217 -10.70 11.13 -11.24
C VAL A 217 -11.64 11.51 -12.39
N CYS A 218 -12.00 10.58 -13.28
CA CYS A 218 -12.95 10.85 -14.38
C CYS A 218 -14.36 11.24 -13.90
N LEU A 219 -14.72 10.89 -12.65
CA LEU A 219 -15.98 11.26 -12.02
C LEU A 219 -15.92 12.60 -11.26
N ALA A 220 -14.75 13.25 -11.20
CA ALA A 220 -14.62 14.55 -10.58
C ALA A 220 -15.21 15.66 -11.48
N GLU A 221 -15.66 16.75 -10.86
CA GLU A 221 -16.20 17.90 -11.57
C GLU A 221 -15.18 18.47 -12.57
N GLY A 222 -15.65 18.79 -13.77
CA GLY A 222 -14.81 19.30 -14.86
C GLY A 222 -13.88 18.27 -15.51
N GLN A 223 -13.80 17.03 -15.03
CA GLN A 223 -12.96 16.00 -15.65
C GLN A 223 -13.68 15.28 -16.79
N LEU A 224 -12.94 14.95 -17.84
CA LEU A 224 -13.46 14.14 -18.94
C LEU A 224 -13.68 12.70 -18.46
N CYS A 225 -14.76 12.09 -18.92
CA CYS A 225 -15.06 10.67 -18.79
C CYS A 225 -15.50 10.21 -20.17
N SER A 226 -14.83 9.23 -20.75
CA SER A 226 -15.23 8.72 -22.08
C SER A 226 -16.52 7.90 -21.97
N LEU A 227 -17.17 7.66 -23.12
CA LEU A 227 -18.36 6.81 -23.15
C LEU A 227 -18.02 5.38 -22.70
N GLU A 228 -16.90 4.83 -23.16
CA GLU A 228 -16.43 3.48 -22.81
C GLU A 228 -16.16 3.37 -21.30
N GLN A 229 -15.58 4.43 -20.70
CA GLN A 229 -15.39 4.48 -19.25
C GLN A 229 -16.74 4.52 -18.52
N ALA A 230 -17.70 5.32 -18.98
CA ALA A 230 -19.03 5.38 -18.40
C ALA A 230 -19.76 4.02 -18.50
N GLU A 231 -19.71 3.37 -19.66
CA GLU A 231 -20.26 2.03 -19.88
C GLU A 231 -19.66 0.99 -18.93
N LEU A 232 -18.33 0.98 -18.79
CA LEU A 232 -17.64 0.11 -17.84
C LEU A 232 -18.14 0.35 -16.41
N LEU A 233 -18.19 1.61 -15.97
CA LEU A 233 -18.61 1.96 -14.61
C LEU A 233 -20.09 1.63 -14.33
N VAL A 234 -20.97 1.80 -15.32
CA VAL A 234 -22.38 1.42 -15.23
C VAL A 234 -22.52 -0.11 -15.13
N SER A 235 -21.74 -0.86 -15.90
CA SER A 235 -21.78 -2.33 -15.90
C SER A 235 -21.45 -2.94 -14.53
N VAL A 236 -20.63 -2.26 -13.73
CA VAL A 236 -20.26 -2.70 -12.36
C VAL A 236 -21.11 -2.09 -11.26
N ALA A 237 -22.03 -1.16 -11.57
CA ALA A 237 -22.78 -0.39 -10.57
C ALA A 237 -23.59 -1.25 -9.59
N SER A 238 -24.15 -2.37 -10.06
CA SER A 238 -24.93 -3.31 -9.23
C SER A 238 -24.11 -3.90 -8.07
N HIS A 239 -22.79 -4.06 -8.23
CA HIS A 239 -21.89 -4.56 -7.18
C HIS A 239 -21.61 -3.51 -6.10
N TYR A 240 -21.74 -2.23 -6.45
CA TYR A 240 -21.52 -1.09 -5.59
C TYR A 240 -22.83 -0.39 -5.18
N LYS A 241 -23.94 -1.14 -5.12
CA LYS A 241 -25.25 -0.60 -4.70
C LYS A 241 -25.30 0.05 -3.31
N HIS A 242 -24.29 -0.24 -2.48
CA HIS A 242 -24.12 0.33 -1.14
C HIS A 242 -23.27 1.61 -1.15
N ASP A 243 -22.61 1.93 -2.26
CA ASP A 243 -21.70 3.06 -2.41
C ASP A 243 -22.40 4.26 -3.07
N PHE A 244 -23.13 5.00 -2.24
CA PHE A 244 -23.89 6.17 -2.72
C PHE A 244 -23.00 7.29 -3.26
N ILE A 245 -21.75 7.39 -2.81
CA ILE A 245 -20.81 8.40 -3.32
C ILE A 245 -20.50 8.08 -4.77
N PHE A 246 -20.21 6.82 -5.08
CA PHE A 246 -20.00 6.36 -6.45
C PHE A 246 -21.22 6.58 -7.33
N LEU A 247 -22.39 6.08 -6.91
CA LEU A 247 -23.60 6.12 -7.75
C LEU A 247 -24.04 7.56 -8.08
N ASN A 248 -23.99 8.47 -7.10
CA ASN A 248 -24.34 9.87 -7.34
C ASN A 248 -23.35 10.54 -8.31
N LYS A 249 -22.04 10.36 -8.11
CA LYS A 249 -21.03 10.95 -9.01
C LYS A 249 -21.09 10.38 -10.42
N LEU A 250 -21.39 9.09 -10.55
CA LEU A 250 -21.55 8.45 -11.86
C LEU A 250 -22.79 9.00 -12.58
N ARG A 251 -23.93 9.13 -11.89
CA ARG A 251 -25.13 9.80 -12.44
C ARG A 251 -24.82 11.21 -12.90
N ASP A 252 -24.21 12.03 -12.04
CA ASP A 252 -23.92 13.42 -12.34
C ASP A 252 -22.96 13.54 -13.54
N THR A 253 -22.00 12.61 -13.65
CA THR A 253 -21.10 12.50 -14.81
C THR A 253 -21.85 12.12 -16.09
N CYS A 254 -22.70 11.09 -16.06
CA CYS A 254 -23.49 10.70 -17.23
C CYS A 254 -24.44 11.83 -17.68
N GLN A 255 -25.03 12.57 -16.75
CA GLN A 255 -25.86 13.74 -17.06
C GLN A 255 -25.05 14.85 -17.72
N ARG A 256 -23.89 15.19 -17.15
CA ARG A 256 -22.99 16.22 -17.66
C ARG A 256 -22.52 15.96 -19.08
N HIS A 257 -22.29 14.69 -19.45
CA HIS A 257 -21.83 14.29 -20.79
C HIS A 257 -22.95 13.85 -21.74
N GLY A 258 -24.22 13.89 -21.32
CA GLY A 258 -25.35 13.51 -22.18
C GLY A 258 -25.51 12.00 -22.42
N TYR A 259 -24.93 11.16 -21.57
CA TYR A 259 -24.98 9.69 -21.63
C TYR A 259 -26.33 9.13 -21.17
N THR A 260 -27.36 9.39 -21.97
CA THR A 260 -28.77 9.14 -21.61
C THR A 260 -29.09 7.65 -21.41
N GLN A 261 -28.47 6.78 -22.21
CA GLN A 261 -28.64 5.33 -22.05
C GLN A 261 -28.09 4.85 -20.69
N GLN A 262 -26.85 5.24 -20.38
CA GLN A 262 -26.16 4.89 -19.13
C GLN A 262 -26.92 5.41 -17.91
N LEU A 263 -27.50 6.62 -18.00
CA LEU A 263 -28.39 7.14 -16.95
C LEU A 263 -29.60 6.23 -16.71
N ASN A 264 -30.24 5.73 -17.77
CA ASN A 264 -31.40 4.85 -17.63
C ASN A 264 -31.01 3.51 -16.98
N GLU A 265 -29.85 2.96 -17.36
CA GLU A 265 -29.29 1.72 -16.79
C GLU A 265 -28.92 1.85 -15.30
N LEU A 266 -28.59 3.05 -14.82
CA LEU A 266 -28.28 3.30 -13.41
C LEU A 266 -29.52 3.43 -12.51
N ARG A 267 -30.68 3.78 -13.06
CA ARG A 267 -31.90 4.07 -12.29
C ARG A 267 -32.30 2.97 -11.29
N PRO A 268 -32.25 1.66 -11.63
CA PRO A 268 -32.62 0.60 -10.69
C PRO A 268 -31.79 0.63 -9.40
N TRP A 269 -30.51 0.99 -9.50
CA TRP A 269 -29.56 0.95 -8.39
C TRP A 269 -29.66 2.18 -7.49
N MET A 270 -30.19 3.28 -8.01
CA MET A 270 -30.40 4.50 -7.22
C MET A 270 -31.66 4.43 -6.35
N ASN A 271 -32.72 3.78 -6.84
CA ASN A 271 -34.03 3.79 -6.19
C ASN A 271 -34.21 2.67 -5.14
N SER A 272 -33.29 1.71 -5.07
CA SER A 272 -33.45 0.50 -4.26
C SER A 272 -33.27 0.71 -2.74
N ASN A 273 -33.03 1.94 -2.27
CA ASN A 273 -32.70 2.23 -0.87
C ASN A 273 -33.48 3.43 -0.29
N GLY A 274 -34.64 3.75 -0.88
CA GLY A 274 -35.61 4.73 -0.34
C GLY A 274 -36.70 4.06 0.49
#